data_AF-A0A7S3N823-F1
#
_entry.id   AF-A0A7S3N823-F1
#
_cell.length_a   1.000
_cell.length_b   1.000
_cell.length_c   1.000
_cell.angle_alpha   90.00
_cell.angle_beta   90.00
_cell.angle_gamma   90.00
#
_symmetry.space_group_name_H-M   'P 1'
#
loop_
_entity.id
_entity.type
_entity.pdbx_description
1 polymer ?
#
loop_
_entity_poly.entity_id
_entity_poly.type
_entity_poly.pdbx_seq_one_letter_code
_entity_poly.pdbx_strand_id
1 'polypeptide(L)'
;MSMIEKNIFRPLPSYKKIELEAMDGAENLEQMDKSWSTLIIVYEILIHIIKHPAITESILKGFITESYIQNLLDLFESDNLEERDYLKQIIHKLYAKVIKRRKTFRKLFNNHFLSLVYEKPTLNGANEILDIYSSIISGFAVPLRTEHIDFFKYFLTPLLKAHTCSEFYEELLRC
;
A
#
# COMPACT_ATOMS: atom_id res chain seq x y z
N MET A 1 16.00 -11.03 5.08
CA MET A 1 14.86 -10.17 5.47
C MET A 1 15.26 -9.10 6.47
N SER A 2 16.01 -9.41 7.54
CA SER A 2 16.45 -8.38 8.52
C SER A 2 17.15 -7.14 7.92
N MET A 3 18.01 -7.29 6.90
CA MET A 3 18.62 -6.13 6.21
C MET A 3 17.55 -5.22 5.58
N ILE A 4 16.59 -5.82 4.87
CA ILE A 4 15.52 -5.09 4.19
C ILE A 4 14.67 -4.37 5.22
N GLU A 5 14.19 -5.09 6.24
CA GLU A 5 13.35 -4.55 7.32
C GLU A 5 13.99 -3.34 8.01
N LYS A 6 15.27 -3.44 8.35
CA LYS A 6 16.00 -2.34 9.02
C LYS A 6 16.20 -1.09 8.16
N ASN A 7 16.13 -1.22 6.83
CA ASN A 7 16.30 -0.10 5.92
C ASN A 7 14.95 0.51 5.51
N ILE A 8 13.97 -0.31 5.14
CA ILE A 8 12.69 0.20 4.63
C ILE A 8 11.74 0.63 5.75
N PHE A 9 11.68 -0.11 6.87
CA PHE A 9 10.76 0.20 7.96
C PHE A 9 11.35 1.30 8.84
N ARG A 10 10.99 2.53 8.49
CA ARG A 10 11.42 3.75 9.14
C ARG A 10 10.23 4.68 9.35
N PRO A 11 10.28 5.58 10.34
CA PRO A 11 9.33 6.67 10.40
C PRO A 11 9.46 7.52 9.14
N LEU A 12 8.34 7.83 8.51
CA LEU A 12 8.32 8.71 7.34
C LEU A 12 8.70 10.13 7.76
N PRO A 13 9.40 10.88 6.89
CA PRO A 13 9.69 12.27 7.16
C PRO A 13 8.41 13.05 7.49
N SER A 14 8.30 13.58 8.71
CA SER A 14 7.19 14.45 9.09
C SER A 14 7.43 15.85 8.54
N TYR A 15 7.25 16.04 7.24
CA TYR A 15 7.23 17.39 6.68
C TYR A 15 5.92 18.02 7.11
N LYS A 16 5.99 19.05 7.96
CA LYS A 16 4.81 19.84 8.34
C LYS A 16 4.25 20.46 7.07
N LYS A 17 3.26 19.81 6.47
CA LYS A 17 2.40 20.35 5.40
C LYS A 17 1.90 21.76 5.74
N ILE A 18 1.76 22.04 7.05
CA ILE A 18 1.35 23.30 7.68
C ILE A 18 2.27 24.50 7.38
N GLU A 19 3.58 24.32 7.17
CA GLU A 19 4.48 25.46 6.88
C GLU A 19 4.51 25.83 5.38
N LEU A 20 4.19 24.87 4.49
CA LEU A 20 4.11 25.09 3.04
C LEU A 20 2.82 25.79 2.62
N GLU A 21 1.70 25.51 3.26
CA GLU A 21 0.41 26.19 3.00
C GLU A 21 0.40 27.66 3.46
N ALA A 22 1.30 28.05 4.38
CA ALA A 22 1.41 29.42 4.88
C ALA A 22 2.36 30.32 4.05
N MET A 23 3.15 29.74 3.14
CA MET A 23 3.99 30.49 2.20
C MET A 23 3.32 30.48 0.83
N ASP A 24 2.48 31.49 0.60
CA ASP A 24 1.83 31.79 -0.67
C ASP A 24 2.91 31.90 -1.77
N GLY A 25 3.13 30.80 -2.50
CA GLY A 25 4.15 30.70 -3.56
C GLY A 25 5.20 29.58 -3.45
N ALA A 26 5.14 28.68 -2.45
CA ALA A 26 6.00 27.48 -2.46
C ALA A 26 5.38 26.39 -3.36
N GLU A 27 5.61 26.50 -4.67
CA GLU A 27 5.41 25.38 -5.61
C GLU A 27 6.01 24.11 -5.00
N ASN A 28 5.17 23.07 -4.82
CA ASN A 28 5.50 21.66 -4.60
C ASN A 28 7.00 21.35 -4.47
N LEU A 29 7.63 21.77 -3.36
CA LEU A 29 8.93 21.26 -3.00
C LEU A 29 8.66 19.88 -2.42
N GLU A 30 8.50 18.89 -3.29
CA GLU A 30 8.61 17.48 -2.93
C GLU A 30 9.98 17.31 -2.28
N GLN A 31 10.04 17.46 -0.96
CA GLN A 31 11.26 17.23 -0.21
C GLN A 31 11.50 15.73 -0.22
N MET A 32 12.25 15.28 -1.23
CA MET A 32 12.64 13.89 -1.38
C MET A 32 13.37 13.42 -0.12
N ASP A 33 13.06 12.20 0.33
CA ASP A 33 13.81 11.56 1.41
C ASP A 33 15.30 11.57 1.04
N LYS A 34 16.13 12.16 1.90
CA LYS A 34 17.58 12.26 1.68
C LYS A 34 18.24 10.89 1.48
N SER A 35 17.60 9.83 1.97
CA SER A 35 18.05 8.45 1.85
C SER A 35 17.54 7.73 0.61
N TRP A 36 16.74 8.39 -0.24
CA TRP A 36 16.03 7.76 -1.37
C TRP A 36 16.97 6.99 -2.31
N SER A 37 18.12 7.57 -2.64
CA SER A 37 19.15 6.94 -3.48
C SER A 37 19.65 5.60 -2.94
N THR A 38 19.61 5.38 -1.62
CA THR A 38 19.95 4.10 -1.00
C THR A 38 18.73 3.19 -0.91
N LEU A 39 17.57 3.76 -0.58
CA LEU A 39 16.33 3.01 -0.39
C LEU A 39 15.85 2.33 -1.68
N ILE A 40 15.97 3.01 -2.82
CA ILE A 40 15.58 2.45 -4.12
C ILE A 40 16.28 1.10 -4.38
N ILE A 41 17.57 1.00 -4.06
CA ILE A 41 18.35 -0.23 -4.20
C ILE A 41 17.79 -1.34 -3.30
N VAL A 42 17.37 -1.01 -2.08
CA VAL A 42 16.77 -1.98 -1.15
C VAL A 42 15.42 -2.47 -1.65
N TYR A 43 14.58 -1.59 -2.19
CA TYR A 43 13.31 -1.94 -2.83
C TYR A 43 13.51 -2.85 -4.04
N GLU A 44 14.48 -2.54 -4.89
CA GLU A 44 14.84 -3.37 -6.04
C GLU A 44 15.31 -4.75 -5.61
N ILE A 45 16.19 -4.85 -4.62
CA ILE A 45 16.65 -6.14 -4.07
C ILE A 45 15.46 -6.95 -3.57
N LEU A 46 14.53 -6.33 -2.82
CA LEU A 46 13.33 -7.00 -2.32
C LEU A 46 12.46 -7.53 -3.47
N ILE A 47 12.23 -6.73 -4.51
CA ILE A 47 11.48 -7.17 -5.69
C ILE A 47 12.16 -8.36 -6.37
N HIS A 48 13.49 -8.32 -6.54
CA HIS A 48 14.24 -9.42 -7.14
C HIS A 48 14.14 -10.70 -6.31
N ILE A 49 14.26 -10.60 -4.98
CA ILE A 49 14.07 -11.74 -4.06
C ILE A 49 12.67 -12.33 -4.21
N ILE A 50 11.63 -11.49 -4.23
CA ILE A 50 10.24 -11.94 -4.36
C ILE A 50 10.00 -12.59 -5.73
N LYS A 51 10.59 -12.10 -6.81
CA LYS A 51 10.43 -12.65 -8.16
C LYS A 51 11.23 -13.94 -8.37
N HIS A 52 12.32 -14.15 -7.65
CA HIS A 52 13.22 -15.27 -7.90
C HIS A 52 12.51 -16.63 -7.77
N PRO A 53 12.65 -17.55 -8.74
CA PRO A 53 11.90 -18.81 -8.78
C PRO A 53 12.27 -19.77 -7.63
N ALA A 54 13.52 -19.73 -7.17
CA ALA A 54 13.96 -20.56 -6.03
C ALA A 54 13.33 -20.12 -4.69
N ILE A 55 12.83 -18.89 -4.60
CA ILE A 55 12.18 -18.39 -3.39
C ILE A 55 10.71 -18.84 -3.44
N THR A 56 10.32 -19.79 -2.61
CA THR A 56 8.96 -20.35 -2.60
C THR A 56 8.09 -19.70 -1.51
N GLU A 57 6.77 -19.93 -1.56
CA GLU A 57 5.86 -19.50 -0.49
C GLU A 57 6.29 -20.04 0.88
N SER A 58 6.80 -21.27 0.96
CA SER A 58 7.19 -21.89 2.22
C SER A 58 8.34 -21.18 2.92
N ILE A 59 9.24 -20.57 2.14
CA ILE A 59 10.34 -19.73 2.64
C ILE A 59 9.77 -18.37 3.06
N LEU A 60 9.04 -17.70 2.16
CA LEU A 60 8.55 -16.33 2.41
C LEU A 60 7.58 -16.25 3.60
N LYS A 61 6.68 -17.21 3.77
CA LYS A 61 5.65 -17.16 4.83
C LYS A 61 6.23 -17.02 6.25
N GLY A 62 7.48 -17.46 6.45
CA GLY A 62 8.19 -17.39 7.74
C GLY A 62 8.68 -15.97 8.07
N PHE A 63 8.86 -15.14 7.04
CA PHE A 63 9.31 -13.75 7.19
C PHE A 63 8.17 -12.75 7.00
N ILE A 64 7.21 -13.04 6.12
CA ILE A 64 6.05 -12.20 5.85
C ILE A 64 4.99 -12.45 6.93
N THR A 65 5.19 -11.82 8.09
CA THR A 65 4.27 -11.80 9.23
C THR A 65 3.17 -10.74 9.04
N GLU A 66 2.15 -10.73 9.92
CA GLU A 66 1.15 -9.65 9.93
C GLU A 66 1.80 -8.29 10.18
N SER A 67 2.75 -8.20 11.12
CA SER A 67 3.50 -6.97 11.38
C SER A 67 4.34 -6.52 10.18
N TYR A 68 4.94 -7.44 9.43
CA TYR A 68 5.68 -7.09 8.22
C TYR A 68 4.77 -6.45 7.17
N ILE A 69 3.56 -6.99 7.00
CA ILE A 69 2.58 -6.44 6.05
C ILE A 69 2.07 -5.07 6.54
N GLN A 70 1.78 -4.92 7.84
CA GLN A 70 1.38 -3.64 8.41
C GLN A 70 2.45 -2.57 8.18
N ASN A 71 3.71 -2.88 8.51
CA ASN A 71 4.81 -1.92 8.32
C ASN A 71 5.02 -1.55 6.84
N LEU A 72 4.76 -2.46 5.89
CA LEU A 72 4.77 -2.10 4.47
C LEU A 72 3.62 -1.16 4.11
N LEU A 73 2.44 -1.36 4.69
CA LEU A 73 1.29 -0.50 4.46
C LEU A 73 1.46 0.88 5.06
N ASP A 74 2.09 0.99 6.22
CA ASP A 74 2.36 2.29 6.85
C ASP A 74 3.27 3.17 5.97
N LEU A 75 4.13 2.56 5.15
CA LEU A 75 4.99 3.29 4.20
C LEU A 75 4.22 3.88 2.99
N PHE A 76 2.98 3.47 2.73
CA PHE A 76 2.16 4.11 1.70
C PHE A 76 1.80 5.56 2.04
N GLU A 77 1.96 5.97 3.30
CA GLU A 77 1.85 7.37 3.71
C GLU A 77 2.99 8.23 3.14
N SER A 78 4.06 7.64 2.55
CA SER A 78 5.19 8.38 1.98
C SER A 78 4.73 9.37 0.93
N ASP A 79 5.24 10.60 0.97
CA ASP A 79 4.96 11.61 -0.05
C ASP A 79 5.65 11.28 -1.40
N ASN A 80 6.68 10.44 -1.39
CA ASN A 80 7.39 10.03 -2.60
C ASN A 80 6.54 9.04 -3.42
N LEU A 81 6.04 9.51 -4.57
CA LEU A 81 5.29 8.71 -5.55
C LEU A 81 6.06 7.45 -6.01
N GLU A 82 7.37 7.56 -6.21
CA GLU A 82 8.21 6.45 -6.65
C GLU A 82 8.28 5.36 -5.57
N GLU A 83 8.41 5.73 -4.30
CA GLU A 83 8.36 4.80 -3.17
C GLU A 83 7.04 4.05 -3.12
N ARG A 84 5.91 4.76 -3.32
CA ARG A 84 4.59 4.15 -3.36
C ARG A 84 4.42 3.18 -4.53
N ASP A 85 4.99 3.45 -5.71
CA ASP A 85 4.95 2.48 -6.82
C ASP A 85 5.77 1.21 -6.52
N TYR A 86 6.95 1.33 -5.92
CA TYR A 86 7.72 0.17 -5.46
C TYR A 86 6.94 -0.66 -4.42
N LEU A 87 6.32 0.00 -3.43
CA LEU A 87 5.47 -0.65 -2.42
C LEU A 87 4.28 -1.37 -3.07
N LYS A 88 3.62 -0.72 -4.03
CA LYS A 88 2.53 -1.30 -4.82
C LYS A 88 2.97 -2.60 -5.49
N GLN A 89 4.09 -2.55 -6.22
CA GLN A 89 4.63 -3.72 -6.92
C GLN A 89 5.00 -4.85 -5.95
N ILE A 90 5.61 -4.53 -4.81
CA ILE A 90 6.01 -5.49 -3.77
C ILE A 90 4.78 -6.15 -3.18
N ILE A 91 3.81 -5.37 -2.72
CA ILE A 91 2.60 -5.88 -2.08
C ILE A 91 1.80 -6.74 -3.05
N HIS A 92 1.62 -6.31 -4.30
CA HIS A 92 0.93 -7.10 -5.32
C HIS A 92 1.60 -8.47 -5.51
N LYS A 93 2.94 -8.51 -5.62
CA LYS A 93 3.70 -9.76 -5.80
C LYS A 93 3.65 -10.64 -4.56
N LEU A 94 3.76 -10.06 -3.37
CA LEU A 94 3.64 -10.82 -2.12
C LEU A 94 2.23 -11.40 -1.96
N TYR A 95 1.19 -10.65 -2.30
CA TYR A 95 -0.20 -11.12 -2.27
C TYR A 95 -0.41 -12.32 -3.22
N ALA A 96 0.13 -12.23 -4.43
CA ALA A 96 0.06 -13.30 -5.42
C ALA A 96 0.82 -14.56 -4.94
N LYS A 97 2.05 -14.39 -4.43
CA LYS A 97 2.99 -15.46 -4.10
C LYS A 97 2.77 -16.11 -2.73
N VAL A 98 2.31 -15.36 -1.73
CA VAL A 98 2.12 -15.83 -0.35
C VAL A 98 0.63 -16.04 -0.05
N ILE A 99 0.06 -17.08 -0.67
CA ILE A 99 -1.37 -17.40 -0.64
C ILE A 99 -1.91 -17.50 0.80
N LYS A 100 -1.15 -18.13 1.70
CA LYS A 100 -1.51 -18.30 3.11
C LYS A 100 -1.70 -16.99 3.88
N ARG A 101 -1.20 -15.87 3.38
CA ARG A 101 -1.34 -14.54 3.99
C ARG A 101 -2.41 -13.66 3.34
N ARG A 102 -3.10 -14.11 2.28
CA ARG A 102 -4.10 -13.29 1.56
C ARG A 102 -5.23 -12.78 2.46
N LYS A 103 -5.67 -13.59 3.45
CA LYS A 103 -6.65 -13.13 4.46
C LYS A 103 -6.12 -11.96 5.28
N THR A 104 -4.85 -12.02 5.69
CA THR A 104 -4.19 -10.95 6.44
C THR A 104 -4.04 -9.69 5.59
N PHE A 105 -3.58 -9.79 4.35
CA PHE A 105 -3.51 -8.64 3.43
C PHE A 105 -4.87 -7.95 3.28
N ARG A 106 -5.93 -8.70 2.96
CA ARG A 106 -7.28 -8.14 2.81
C ARG A 106 -7.75 -7.46 4.09
N LYS A 107 -7.55 -8.08 5.25
CA LYS A 107 -7.87 -7.48 6.56
C LYS A 107 -7.16 -6.14 6.75
N LEU A 108 -5.85 -6.08 6.48
CA LEU A 108 -5.08 -4.85 6.70
C LEU A 108 -5.41 -3.75 5.70
N PHE A 109 -5.63 -4.07 4.42
CA PHE A 109 -6.08 -3.06 3.44
C PHE A 109 -7.46 -2.51 3.82
N ASN A 110 -8.36 -3.39 4.26
CA ASN A 110 -9.68 -3.00 4.73
C ASN A 110 -9.61 -2.07 5.94
N ASN A 111 -8.73 -2.35 6.90
CA ASN A 111 -8.49 -1.47 8.04
C ASN A 111 -7.96 -0.11 7.59
N HIS A 112 -7.06 -0.08 6.61
CA HIS A 112 -6.52 1.16 6.05
C HIS A 112 -7.64 2.01 5.41
N PHE A 113 -8.54 1.39 4.63
CA PHE A 113 -9.70 2.09 4.07
C PHE A 113 -10.68 2.59 5.13
N LEU A 114 -10.91 1.82 6.20
CA LEU A 114 -11.74 2.30 7.31
C LEU A 114 -11.12 3.50 8.00
N SER A 115 -9.80 3.49 8.24
CA SER A 115 -9.09 4.64 8.82
C SER A 115 -9.20 5.86 7.91
N LEU A 116 -9.09 5.69 6.58
CA LEU A 116 -9.27 6.78 5.60
C LEU A 116 -10.67 7.41 5.67
N VAL A 117 -11.71 6.59 5.83
CA VAL A 117 -13.11 7.07 5.88
C VAL A 117 -13.45 7.71 7.23
N TYR A 118 -13.00 7.13 8.34
CA TYR A 118 -13.52 7.44 9.68
C TYR A 118 -12.53 8.16 10.62
N GLU A 119 -11.22 8.07 10.38
CA GLU A 119 -10.20 8.54 11.35
C GLU A 119 -9.27 9.61 10.76
N LYS A 120 -8.60 9.31 9.64
CA LYS A 120 -7.55 10.12 9.02
C LYS A 120 -7.85 10.34 7.53
N PRO A 121 -8.53 11.42 7.14
CA PRO A 121 -8.97 11.62 5.76
C PRO A 121 -7.81 11.85 4.77
N THR A 122 -6.60 12.17 5.23
CA THR A 122 -5.44 12.54 4.39
C THR A 122 -4.44 11.39 4.18
N LEU A 123 -4.87 10.13 4.23
CA LEU A 123 -3.96 9.00 4.00
C LEU A 123 -3.57 8.93 2.52
N ASN A 124 -2.29 9.19 2.23
CA ASN A 124 -1.68 8.89 0.93
C ASN A 124 -1.75 7.37 0.66
N GLY A 125 -1.67 6.95 -0.60
CA GLY A 125 -1.54 5.53 -0.96
C GLY A 125 -2.85 4.80 -1.26
N ALA A 126 -4.00 5.44 -1.06
CA ALA A 126 -5.31 4.82 -1.33
C ALA A 126 -5.45 4.40 -2.80
N ASN A 127 -4.95 5.22 -3.72
CA ASN A 127 -4.95 4.94 -5.16
C ASN A 127 -4.17 3.64 -5.47
N GLU A 128 -2.95 3.52 -4.95
CA GLU A 128 -2.08 2.38 -5.16
C GLU A 128 -2.65 1.08 -4.56
N ILE A 129 -3.29 1.16 -3.39
CA ILE A 129 -3.97 0.01 -2.77
C ILE A 129 -5.20 -0.39 -3.59
N LEU A 130 -5.97 0.56 -4.11
CA LEU A 130 -7.10 0.28 -5.01
C LEU A 130 -6.65 -0.34 -6.34
N ASP A 131 -5.54 0.11 -6.92
CA ASP A 131 -4.94 -0.51 -8.12
C ASP A 131 -4.59 -1.99 -7.88
N ILE A 132 -4.01 -2.32 -6.71
CA ILE A 132 -3.80 -3.71 -6.30
C ILE A 132 -5.12 -4.47 -6.23
N TYR A 133 -6.15 -3.86 -5.62
CA TYR A 133 -7.46 -4.51 -5.49
C TYR A 133 -8.15 -4.72 -6.82
N SER A 134 -8.07 -3.80 -7.78
CA SER A 134 -8.64 -3.96 -9.12
C SER A 134 -8.07 -5.21 -9.82
N SER A 135 -6.75 -5.42 -9.70
CA SER A 135 -6.09 -6.65 -10.16
C SER A 135 -6.60 -7.91 -9.44
N ILE A 136 -6.76 -7.84 -8.11
CA ILE A 136 -7.27 -8.96 -7.31
C ILE A 136 -8.72 -9.32 -7.68
N ILE A 137 -9.59 -8.32 -7.83
CA ILE A 137 -11.01 -8.47 -8.17
C ILE A 137 -11.16 -9.10 -9.56
N SER A 138 -10.34 -8.68 -10.52
CA SER A 138 -10.30 -9.27 -11.87
C SER A 138 -10.01 -10.77 -11.87
N GLY A 139 -9.36 -11.28 -10.81
CA GLY A 139 -9.08 -12.71 -10.63
C GLY A 139 -10.15 -13.50 -9.87
N PHE A 140 -11.28 -12.88 -9.49
CA PHE A 140 -12.34 -13.58 -8.76
C PHE A 140 -13.08 -14.59 -9.64
N ALA A 141 -13.29 -15.78 -9.08
CA ALA A 141 -14.11 -16.81 -9.70
C ALA A 141 -15.60 -16.47 -9.56
N VAL A 142 -16.39 -16.91 -10.54
CA VAL A 142 -17.85 -16.85 -10.53
C VAL A 142 -18.40 -18.24 -10.13
N PRO A 143 -19.39 -18.35 -9.22
CA PRO A 143 -20.06 -17.26 -8.51
C PRO A 143 -19.18 -16.60 -7.44
N LEU A 144 -19.42 -15.31 -7.18
CA LEU A 144 -18.71 -14.55 -6.16
C LEU A 144 -18.96 -15.13 -4.77
N ARG A 145 -17.92 -15.13 -3.94
CA ARG A 145 -18.02 -15.51 -2.53
C ARG A 145 -18.62 -14.38 -1.71
N THR A 146 -19.28 -14.73 -0.61
CA THR A 146 -19.85 -13.76 0.35
C THR A 146 -18.82 -12.73 0.81
N GLU A 147 -17.58 -13.16 1.09
CA GLU A 147 -16.50 -12.24 1.49
C GLU A 147 -16.18 -11.17 0.44
N HIS A 148 -16.38 -11.43 -0.86
CA HIS A 148 -16.19 -10.43 -1.92
C HIS A 148 -17.35 -9.44 -1.97
N ILE A 149 -18.58 -9.93 -1.74
CA ILE A 149 -19.78 -9.10 -1.68
C ILE A 149 -19.72 -8.17 -0.45
N ASP A 150 -19.29 -8.70 0.69
CA ASP A 150 -19.10 -7.94 1.93
C ASP A 150 -18.00 -6.90 1.75
N PHE A 151 -16.90 -7.24 1.06
CA PHE A 151 -15.86 -6.27 0.71
C PHE A 151 -16.42 -5.06 -0.06
N PHE A 152 -17.19 -5.32 -1.11
CA PHE A 152 -17.83 -4.26 -1.90
C PHE A 152 -18.77 -3.38 -1.05
N LYS A 153 -19.64 -4.01 -0.25
CA LYS A 153 -20.66 -3.30 0.53
C LYS A 153 -20.08 -2.47 1.68
N TYR A 154 -19.12 -3.04 2.41
CA TYR A 154 -18.65 -2.47 3.68
C TYR A 154 -17.32 -1.73 3.57
N PHE A 155 -16.59 -1.83 2.46
CA PHE A 155 -15.29 -1.17 2.29
C PHE A 155 -15.22 -0.31 1.02
N LEU A 156 -15.56 -0.84 -0.16
CA LEU A 156 -15.55 -0.03 -1.39
C LEU A 156 -16.65 1.04 -1.42
N THR A 157 -17.89 0.67 -1.07
CA THR A 157 -19.01 1.62 -1.10
C THR A 157 -18.81 2.81 -0.14
N PRO A 158 -18.34 2.63 1.11
CA PRO A 158 -18.04 3.75 1.99
C PRO A 158 -16.93 4.69 1.50
N LEU A 159 -15.96 4.21 0.72
CA LEU A 159 -14.90 5.06 0.15
C LEU A 159 -15.45 6.17 -0.76
N LEU A 160 -16.59 5.94 -1.42
CA LEU A 160 -17.27 6.97 -2.22
C LEU A 160 -17.72 8.18 -1.39
N LYS A 161 -17.82 8.02 -0.06
CA LYS A 161 -18.21 9.08 0.88
C LYS A 161 -17.01 9.72 1.57
N ALA A 162 -15.79 9.26 1.30
CA ALA A 162 -14.58 9.86 1.87
C ALA A 162 -14.40 11.29 1.37
N HIS A 163 -13.91 12.19 2.23
CA HIS A 163 -13.64 13.58 1.85
C HIS A 163 -12.62 13.69 0.71
N THR A 164 -11.63 12.80 0.70
CA THR A 164 -10.54 12.73 -0.30
C THR A 164 -10.85 11.82 -1.48
N CYS A 165 -12.12 11.42 -1.66
CA CYS A 165 -12.54 10.53 -2.74
C CYS A 165 -12.06 10.99 -4.12
N SER A 166 -12.00 12.30 -4.38
CA SER A 166 -11.51 12.87 -5.64
C SER A 166 -10.07 12.46 -5.99
N GLU A 167 -9.23 12.12 -5.01
CA GLU A 167 -7.81 11.77 -5.21
C GLU A 167 -7.62 10.33 -5.75
N PHE A 168 -8.60 9.46 -5.56
CA PHE A 168 -8.54 8.04 -5.95
C PHE A 168 -9.81 7.55 -6.64
N TYR A 169 -10.65 8.48 -7.12
CA TYR A 169 -11.97 8.20 -7.66
C TYR A 169 -11.93 7.25 -8.88
N GLU A 170 -10.97 7.46 -9.78
CA GLU A 170 -10.82 6.66 -11.01
C GLU A 170 -10.49 5.20 -10.70
N GLU A 171 -9.57 4.95 -9.76
CA GLU A 171 -9.23 3.60 -9.31
C GLU A 171 -10.36 2.95 -8.53
N LEU A 172 -11.11 3.73 -7.76
CA LEU A 172 -12.30 3.24 -7.05
C LEU A 172 -13.40 2.81 -8.01
N LEU A 173 -13.66 3.58 -9.08
CA LEU A 173 -14.62 3.21 -10.12
C LEU A 173 -14.20 1.97 -10.91
N ARG A 174 -12.89 1.74 -11.05
CA ARG A 174 -12.34 0.56 -11.71
C ARG A 174 -12.52 -0.73 -10.89
N CYS A 175 -12.62 -0.60 -9.56
CA CYS A 175 -12.82 -1.73 -8.63
C CYS A 175 -14.28 -2.18 -8.58
#